data_AF-A0A948IX91-F1
#
_entry.id   AF-A0A948IX91-F1
#
_cell.length_a   1.000
_cell.length_b   1.000
_cell.length_c   1.000
_cell.angle_alpha   90.00
_cell.angle_beta   90.00
_cell.angle_gamma   90.00
#
_symmetry.space_group_name_H-M   'P 1'
#
loop_
_entity.id
_entity.type
_entity.pdbx_description
1 polymer ?
#
loop_
_entity_poly.entity_id
_entity_poly.type
_entity_poly.pdbx_seq_one_letter_code
_entity_poly.pdbx_strand_id
1 'polypeptide(L)'
;MANSKIVLLFAGAALALAGCDNGPSAVAQKQAAGTQMAASAGEASSDSNYRSETTSTEHHRRDPVPEVDGKPMWSASRKFSAQQNAQRAFDRNGRTFGADNVDEFVQKAHGFVSNPPKGTLTMSRNNGDKLFYDPKGNVFAVASRAGAPRTMFKPDEGMAYWDEQKAREAKRQASRRNRDDDA
;
A
#
# COMPACT_ATOMS: atom_id res chain seq x y z
N MET A 1 -23.13 -16.40 -51.58
CA MET A 1 -23.79 -15.23 -52.20
C MET A 1 -23.78 -14.14 -51.13
N ALA A 2 -22.70 -13.35 -51.10
CA ALA A 2 -22.59 -12.02 -51.71
C ALA A 2 -23.42 -10.98 -50.93
N ASN A 3 -22.99 -9.79 -50.54
CA ASN A 3 -21.76 -8.98 -50.57
C ASN A 3 -22.03 -7.91 -49.48
N SER A 4 -21.06 -7.30 -48.81
CA SER A 4 -20.48 -6.05 -49.32
C SER A 4 -19.32 -5.61 -48.44
N LYS A 5 -18.19 -5.40 -49.12
CA LYS A 5 -17.01 -4.73 -48.61
C LYS A 5 -17.16 -3.24 -48.91
N ILE A 6 -16.99 -2.38 -47.92
CA ILE A 6 -16.69 -0.96 -48.15
C ILE A 6 -15.22 -0.76 -47.79
N VAL A 7 -14.45 -0.46 -48.83
CA VAL A 7 -13.06 -0.01 -48.81
C VAL A 7 -13.09 1.46 -49.27
N LEU A 8 -12.01 2.19 -48.91
CA LEU A 8 -11.56 3.53 -49.32
C LEU A 8 -11.79 4.58 -48.22
N LEU A 9 -10.82 5.41 -47.82
CA LEU A 9 -9.46 5.66 -48.31
C LEU A 9 -8.71 6.46 -47.23
N PHE A 10 -7.41 6.23 -47.11
CA PHE A 10 -6.46 6.97 -46.27
C PHE A 10 -6.15 8.38 -46.82
N ALA A 11 -6.10 9.35 -45.92
CA ALA A 11 -5.21 10.53 -45.93
C ALA A 11 -5.18 11.03 -44.46
N GLY A 12 -4.08 11.30 -43.76
CA GLY A 12 -2.70 11.62 -44.14
C GLY A 12 -2.32 12.96 -43.49
N ALA A 13 -1.37 12.94 -42.56
CA ALA A 13 -0.70 14.08 -41.87
C ALA A 13 -1.50 14.77 -40.73
N ALA A 14 -0.93 15.22 -39.61
CA ALA A 14 0.45 15.49 -39.24
C ALA A 14 0.68 15.35 -37.72
N LEU A 15 1.92 15.02 -37.36
CA LEU A 15 2.48 15.13 -36.00
C LEU A 15 2.50 16.60 -35.55
N ALA A 16 2.03 16.85 -34.32
CA ALA A 16 2.45 17.99 -33.52
C ALA A 16 2.71 17.52 -32.09
N LEU A 17 3.98 17.21 -31.81
CA LEU A 17 4.52 17.09 -30.47
C LEU A 17 4.60 18.50 -29.88
N ALA A 18 3.64 18.87 -29.03
CA ALA A 18 3.82 19.97 -28.09
C ALA A 18 4.22 19.35 -26.75
N GLY A 19 5.53 19.31 -26.49
CA GLY A 19 6.05 19.02 -25.16
C GLY A 19 5.61 20.11 -24.20
N CYS A 20 4.91 19.74 -23.13
CA CYS A 20 4.81 20.58 -21.95
C CYS A 20 6.17 20.53 -21.26
N ASP A 21 6.96 21.57 -21.52
CA ASP A 21 8.17 21.90 -20.76
C ASP A 21 7.77 22.11 -19.29
N ASN A 22 8.20 21.18 -18.44
CA ASN A 22 8.20 21.37 -17.00
C ASN A 22 9.28 22.42 -16.71
N GLY A 23 8.85 23.65 -16.48
CA GLY A 23 9.74 24.76 -16.16
C GLY A 23 10.66 24.42 -14.96
N PRO A 24 11.88 24.97 -14.94
CA PRO A 24 12.82 24.73 -13.86
C PRO A 24 12.29 25.31 -12.55
N SER A 25 11.93 24.44 -11.62
CA SER A 25 11.77 24.79 -10.20
C SER A 25 13.04 25.47 -9.71
N ALA A 26 12.94 26.77 -9.47
CA ALA A 26 14.00 27.61 -8.92
C ALA A 26 14.25 27.19 -7.46
N VAL A 27 15.12 26.21 -7.24
CA VAL A 27 15.81 26.08 -5.96
C VAL A 27 16.83 27.21 -5.89
N ALA A 28 16.63 28.12 -4.94
CA ALA A 28 17.59 29.14 -4.59
C ALA A 28 18.85 28.46 -4.02
N GLN A 29 19.82 28.14 -4.89
CA GLN A 29 21.18 27.89 -4.46
C GLN A 29 21.80 29.22 -4.04
N LYS A 30 21.68 29.54 -2.76
CA LYS A 30 22.49 30.60 -2.15
C LYS A 30 23.95 30.13 -2.17
N GLN A 31 24.69 30.62 -3.14
CA GLN A 31 26.12 30.40 -3.30
C GLN A 31 26.90 30.88 -2.07
N ALA A 32 27.94 30.11 -1.81
CA ALA A 32 29.03 30.41 -0.91
C ALA A 32 29.78 31.68 -1.31
N ALA A 33 30.13 32.49 -0.32
CA ALA A 33 31.25 33.41 -0.35
C ALA A 33 31.69 33.64 1.11
N GLY A 34 32.94 33.29 1.43
CA GLY A 34 33.50 33.58 2.75
C GLY A 34 34.56 32.60 3.20
N THR A 35 35.77 32.78 2.69
CA THR A 35 37.05 32.30 3.24
C THR A 35 37.12 32.52 4.76
N GLN A 36 37.57 31.54 5.56
CA GLN A 36 38.74 31.64 6.45
C GLN A 36 38.89 30.44 7.42
N MET A 37 40.16 30.17 7.69
CA MET A 37 40.78 29.01 8.33
C MET A 37 40.53 28.85 9.84
N ALA A 38 40.64 27.60 10.29
CA ALA A 38 41.30 27.09 11.50
C ALA A 38 40.98 27.71 12.89
N ALA A 39 40.53 26.86 13.82
CA ALA A 39 41.31 26.45 15.00
C ALA A 39 40.52 25.50 15.91
N SER A 40 41.28 24.68 16.61
CA SER A 40 40.89 23.51 17.39
C SER A 40 40.17 23.78 18.71
N ALA A 41 39.55 22.70 19.19
CA ALA A 41 39.39 22.28 20.59
C ALA A 41 38.37 23.01 21.47
N GLY A 42 37.37 22.23 21.90
CA GLY A 42 36.46 22.55 22.97
C GLY A 42 35.46 21.40 23.15
N GLU A 43 35.86 20.34 23.84
CA GLU A 43 34.94 19.36 24.40
C GLU A 43 34.01 20.04 25.41
N ALA A 44 32.70 19.97 25.19
CA ALA A 44 31.71 20.16 26.24
C ALA A 44 30.41 19.44 25.86
N SER A 45 30.20 18.28 26.48
CA SER A 45 28.90 17.66 26.61
C SER A 45 27.90 18.65 27.22
N SER A 46 26.78 18.89 26.54
CA SER A 46 25.47 19.15 27.18
C SER A 46 24.38 19.24 26.11
N ASP A 47 23.38 18.38 26.29
CA ASP A 47 21.99 18.57 25.91
C ASP A 47 21.70 19.22 24.54
N SER A 48 21.77 18.39 23.50
CA SER A 48 20.89 18.54 22.34
C SER A 48 19.52 17.89 22.63
N ASN A 49 18.96 18.16 23.81
CA ASN A 49 17.52 18.16 24.03
C ASN A 49 16.95 19.53 23.61
N TYR A 50 17.35 20.03 22.43
CA TYR A 50 16.50 20.96 21.70
C TYR A 50 15.43 20.11 21.02
N ARG A 51 14.49 19.68 21.86
CA ARG A 51 13.22 19.08 21.52
C ARG A 51 12.61 19.94 20.43
N SER A 52 12.78 19.50 19.19
CA SER A 52 11.96 19.98 18.11
C SER A 52 10.54 19.55 18.46
N GLU A 53 9.78 20.49 19.02
CA GLU A 53 8.34 20.50 19.11
C GLU A 53 7.77 20.59 17.67
N THR A 54 8.19 19.66 16.82
CA THR A 54 7.54 19.37 15.55
C THR A 54 6.39 18.46 15.93
N THR A 55 5.18 19.02 15.99
CA THR A 55 3.88 18.32 15.94
C THR A 55 4.06 16.80 15.83
N SER A 56 4.07 16.11 16.98
CA SER A 56 4.18 14.66 17.02
C SER A 56 3.02 14.11 16.21
N THR A 57 3.27 13.77 14.94
CA THR A 57 2.31 13.06 14.11
C THR A 57 2.03 11.76 14.85
N GLU A 58 0.86 11.65 15.47
CA GLU A 58 0.49 10.51 16.29
C GLU A 58 0.75 9.21 15.49
N HIS A 59 1.62 8.35 16.03
CA HIS A 59 2.04 7.13 15.35
C HIS A 59 1.20 5.96 15.84
N HIS A 60 0.02 5.79 15.25
CA HIS A 60 -0.98 4.82 15.70
C HIS A 60 -0.58 3.34 15.60
N ARG A 61 0.62 3.00 15.14
CA ARG A 61 1.08 1.60 15.07
C ARG A 61 1.39 1.02 16.44
N ARG A 62 1.65 1.86 17.44
CA ARG A 62 1.99 1.45 18.81
C ARG A 62 0.80 1.52 19.76
N ASP A 63 -0.34 2.00 19.29
CA ASP A 63 -1.55 2.10 20.11
C ASP A 63 -2.00 0.69 20.51
N PRO A 64 -2.52 0.50 21.73
CA PRO A 64 -3.15 -0.74 22.13
C PRO A 64 -4.28 -1.11 21.16
N VAL A 65 -4.26 -2.35 20.66
CA VAL A 65 -5.26 -2.85 19.70
C VAL A 65 -6.13 -3.90 20.41
N PRO A 66 -7.47 -3.76 20.42
CA PRO A 66 -8.35 -4.81 20.88
C PRO A 66 -8.12 -6.11 20.12
N GLU A 67 -8.31 -7.25 20.77
CA GLU A 67 -8.06 -8.56 20.18
C GLU A 67 -9.36 -9.31 19.89
N VAL A 68 -9.32 -10.13 18.83
CA VAL A 68 -10.35 -11.10 18.45
C VAL A 68 -9.63 -12.44 18.38
N ASP A 69 -10.04 -13.40 19.22
CA ASP A 69 -9.42 -14.73 19.35
C ASP A 69 -7.89 -14.68 19.58
N GLY A 70 -7.42 -13.73 20.41
CA GLY A 70 -5.99 -13.55 20.73
C GLY A 70 -5.14 -12.99 19.57
N LYS A 71 -5.80 -12.46 18.52
CA LYS A 71 -5.15 -11.74 17.41
C LYS A 71 -5.63 -10.30 17.39
N PRO A 72 -4.83 -9.33 16.92
CA PRO A 72 -5.30 -7.95 16.83
C PRO A 72 -6.54 -7.84 15.93
N MET A 73 -7.56 -7.09 16.36
CA MET A 73 -8.85 -6.96 15.67
C MET A 73 -8.67 -6.54 14.21
N TRP A 74 -7.71 -5.65 13.95
CA TRP A 74 -7.39 -5.13 12.64
C TRP A 74 -5.98 -4.57 12.64
N SER A 75 -5.37 -4.43 11.48
CA SER A 75 -4.03 -3.83 11.39
C SER A 75 -4.09 -2.30 11.56
N ALA A 76 -3.27 -1.76 12.45
CA ALA A 76 -3.02 -0.33 12.52
C ALA A 76 -2.09 0.13 11.37
N SER A 77 -2.12 1.43 11.12
CA SER A 77 -1.24 2.11 10.16
C SER A 77 -0.52 3.29 10.84
N ARG A 78 0.33 4.01 10.11
CA ARG A 78 0.95 5.22 10.68
C ARG A 78 -0.08 6.30 10.99
N LYS A 79 -1.14 6.38 10.19
CA LYS A 79 -2.10 7.49 10.16
C LYS A 79 -3.41 7.18 10.86
N PHE A 80 -3.70 5.91 11.12
CA PHE A 80 -4.99 5.46 11.59
C PHE A 80 -4.81 4.26 12.51
N SER A 81 -5.57 4.26 13.61
CA SER A 81 -5.67 3.14 14.54
C SER A 81 -6.28 1.90 13.87
N ALA A 82 -6.25 0.77 14.57
CA ALA A 82 -6.87 -0.48 14.09
C ALA A 82 -8.38 -0.30 13.88
N GLN A 83 -9.07 0.30 14.85
CA GLN A 83 -10.50 0.58 14.84
C GLN A 83 -10.88 1.48 13.66
N GLN A 84 -10.13 2.56 13.44
CA GLN A 84 -10.37 3.46 12.30
C GLN A 84 -10.16 2.75 10.97
N ASN A 85 -9.13 1.91 10.84
CA ASN A 85 -8.92 1.14 9.61
C ASN A 85 -10.03 0.09 9.40
N ALA A 86 -10.50 -0.56 10.47
CA ALA A 86 -11.61 -1.50 10.42
C ALA A 86 -12.90 -0.80 9.98
N GLN A 87 -13.25 0.32 10.60
CA GLN A 87 -14.40 1.16 10.23
C GLN A 87 -14.32 1.54 8.75
N ARG A 88 -13.19 2.09 8.28
CA ARG A 88 -13.04 2.48 6.87
C ARG A 88 -13.13 1.30 5.90
N ALA A 89 -12.73 0.10 6.32
CA ALA A 89 -12.87 -1.09 5.50
C ALA A 89 -14.33 -1.56 5.46
N PHE A 90 -15.03 -1.49 6.59
CA PHE A 90 -16.47 -1.73 6.70
C PHE A 90 -17.28 -0.74 5.88
N ASP A 91 -17.02 0.56 5.96
CA ASP A 91 -17.78 1.58 5.21
C ASP A 91 -17.74 1.32 3.69
N ARG A 92 -16.60 0.81 3.20
CA ARG A 92 -16.40 0.51 1.78
C ARG A 92 -16.97 -0.85 1.37
N ASN A 93 -16.92 -1.85 2.25
CA ASN A 93 -17.11 -3.25 1.85
C ASN A 93 -18.13 -4.02 2.70
N GLY A 94 -18.46 -3.56 3.89
CA GLY A 94 -19.28 -4.26 4.89
C GLY A 94 -20.58 -4.78 4.31
N ARG A 95 -21.30 -3.95 3.57
CA ARG A 95 -22.56 -4.33 2.90
C ARG A 95 -22.39 -5.46 1.89
N THR A 96 -21.28 -5.48 1.15
CA THR A 96 -20.95 -6.52 0.16
C THR A 96 -20.73 -7.90 0.80
N PHE A 97 -20.44 -7.93 2.10
CA PHE A 97 -20.30 -9.15 2.90
C PHE A 97 -21.50 -9.39 3.82
N GLY A 98 -22.58 -8.60 3.71
CA GLY A 98 -23.76 -8.70 4.56
C GLY A 98 -23.40 -8.55 6.05
N ALA A 99 -22.49 -7.63 6.36
CA ALA A 99 -22.22 -7.21 7.73
C ALA A 99 -23.02 -5.93 8.02
N ASP A 100 -23.70 -5.89 9.15
CA ASP A 100 -24.53 -4.76 9.57
C ASP A 100 -23.76 -3.73 10.38
N ASN A 101 -22.63 -4.14 10.97
CA ASN A 101 -21.74 -3.30 11.76
C ASN A 101 -20.26 -3.71 11.58
N VAL A 102 -19.36 -2.90 12.14
CA VAL A 102 -17.90 -3.12 12.04
C VAL A 102 -17.48 -4.45 12.68
N ASP A 103 -18.06 -4.81 13.82
CA ASP A 103 -17.67 -6.01 14.56
C ASP A 103 -17.98 -7.27 13.77
N GLU A 104 -19.16 -7.36 13.16
CA GLU A 104 -19.52 -8.45 12.25
C GLU A 104 -18.58 -8.53 11.04
N PHE A 105 -18.19 -7.39 10.47
CA PHE A 105 -17.26 -7.37 9.35
C PHE A 105 -15.85 -7.81 9.76
N VAL A 106 -15.40 -7.39 10.93
CA VAL A 106 -14.12 -7.82 11.53
C VAL A 106 -14.16 -9.34 11.77
N GLN A 107 -15.24 -9.87 12.34
CA GLN A 107 -15.42 -11.31 12.55
C GLN A 107 -15.39 -12.09 11.24
N LYS A 108 -16.08 -11.62 10.19
CA LYS A 108 -16.04 -12.25 8.86
C LYS A 108 -14.65 -12.22 8.26
N ALA A 109 -13.93 -11.11 8.40
CA ALA A 109 -12.55 -10.99 7.93
C ALA A 109 -11.61 -11.96 8.67
N HIS A 110 -11.71 -12.05 10.00
CA HIS A 110 -10.96 -13.02 10.81
C HIS A 110 -11.29 -14.46 10.44
N GLY A 111 -12.56 -14.77 10.23
CA GLY A 111 -13.03 -16.08 9.79
C GLY A 111 -12.42 -16.46 8.44
N PHE A 112 -12.44 -15.55 7.47
CA PHE A 112 -11.87 -15.80 6.15
C PHE A 112 -10.34 -16.01 6.20
N VAL A 113 -9.59 -15.19 6.94
CA VAL A 113 -8.11 -15.32 6.98
C VAL A 113 -7.63 -16.48 7.87
N SER A 114 -8.42 -16.88 8.87
CA SER A 114 -8.07 -17.99 9.76
C SER A 114 -8.49 -19.34 9.22
N ASN A 115 -9.64 -19.42 8.54
CA ASN A 115 -10.16 -20.64 7.93
C ASN A 115 -10.71 -20.36 6.53
N PRO A 116 -9.83 -20.10 5.54
CA PRO A 116 -10.27 -19.76 4.20
C PRO A 116 -10.99 -20.94 3.51
N PRO A 117 -12.00 -20.69 2.66
CA PRO A 117 -12.67 -21.71 1.87
C PRO A 117 -11.71 -22.55 1.03
N LYS A 118 -12.08 -23.82 0.78
CA LYS A 118 -11.29 -24.72 -0.08
C LYS A 118 -11.17 -24.15 -1.50
N GLY A 119 -9.93 -24.04 -1.98
CA GLY A 119 -9.60 -23.44 -3.28
C GLY A 119 -9.14 -21.99 -3.19
N THR A 120 -9.07 -21.42 -1.98
CA THR A 120 -8.44 -20.11 -1.76
C THR A 120 -6.97 -20.15 -2.15
N LEU A 121 -6.58 -19.27 -3.06
CA LEU A 121 -5.21 -19.02 -3.45
C LEU A 121 -4.54 -18.16 -2.38
N THR A 122 -3.28 -18.46 -2.05
CA THR A 122 -2.53 -17.69 -1.05
C THR A 122 -1.13 -17.35 -1.52
N MET A 123 -0.62 -16.22 -1.07
CA MET A 123 0.76 -15.78 -1.34
C MET A 123 1.30 -15.00 -0.15
N SER A 124 2.56 -15.26 0.24
CA SER A 124 3.23 -14.53 1.32
C SER A 124 4.09 -13.40 0.76
N ARG A 125 4.06 -12.25 1.43
CA ARG A 125 4.95 -11.12 1.18
C ARG A 125 6.19 -11.21 2.05
N ASN A 126 7.25 -10.51 1.65
CA ASN A 126 8.52 -10.48 2.38
C ASN A 126 8.41 -9.83 3.78
N ASN A 127 7.41 -8.98 4.00
CA ASN A 127 7.13 -8.39 5.33
C ASN A 127 6.37 -9.35 6.26
N GLY A 128 6.07 -10.56 5.81
CA GLY A 128 5.30 -11.56 6.55
C GLY A 128 3.78 -11.43 6.43
N ASP A 129 3.27 -10.46 5.67
CA ASP A 129 1.84 -10.39 5.36
C ASP A 129 1.45 -11.55 4.42
N LYS A 130 0.23 -12.06 4.58
CA LYS A 130 -0.34 -13.09 3.72
C LYS A 130 -1.53 -12.55 2.94
N LEU A 131 -1.56 -12.81 1.64
CA LEU A 131 -2.66 -12.51 0.75
C LEU A 131 -3.49 -13.76 0.53
N PHE A 132 -4.79 -13.58 0.39
CA PHE A 132 -5.78 -14.62 0.18
C PHE A 132 -6.71 -14.18 -0.95
N TYR A 133 -7.02 -15.10 -1.85
CA TYR A 133 -8.03 -14.89 -2.87
C TYR A 133 -8.87 -16.16 -3.06
N ASP A 134 -10.16 -16.09 -2.77
CA ASP A 134 -11.12 -17.15 -3.10
C ASP A 134 -11.75 -16.87 -4.47
N PRO A 135 -11.45 -17.67 -5.51
CA PRO A 135 -12.05 -17.49 -6.83
C PRO A 135 -13.56 -17.76 -6.86
N LYS A 136 -14.08 -18.61 -5.96
CA LYS A 136 -15.51 -18.98 -5.96
C LYS A 136 -16.39 -17.88 -5.38
N GLY A 137 -16.02 -17.36 -4.21
CA GLY A 137 -16.70 -16.24 -3.57
C GLY A 137 -16.28 -14.87 -4.10
N ASN A 138 -15.27 -14.84 -4.98
CA ASN A 138 -14.57 -13.65 -5.43
C ASN A 138 -14.14 -12.75 -4.26
N VAL A 139 -13.47 -13.32 -3.26
CA VAL A 139 -13.07 -12.59 -2.03
C VAL A 139 -11.57 -12.45 -1.98
N PHE A 140 -11.09 -11.22 -1.88
CA PHE A 140 -9.68 -10.92 -1.62
C PHE A 140 -9.49 -10.39 -0.20
N ALA A 141 -8.47 -10.88 0.49
CA ALA A 141 -8.08 -10.36 1.80
C ALA A 141 -6.57 -10.34 1.99
N VAL A 142 -6.11 -9.51 2.92
CA VAL A 142 -4.72 -9.48 3.38
C VAL A 142 -4.71 -9.55 4.90
N ALA A 143 -3.88 -10.40 5.47
CA ALA A 143 -3.61 -10.44 6.90
C ALA A 143 -2.14 -10.12 7.19
N SER A 144 -1.88 -9.52 8.35
CA SER A 144 -0.53 -9.34 8.86
C SER A 144 0.09 -10.67 9.29
N ARG A 145 1.41 -10.68 9.55
CA ARG A 145 2.09 -11.84 10.15
C ARG A 145 1.46 -12.28 11.48
N ALA A 146 0.92 -11.34 12.25
CA ALA A 146 0.21 -11.61 13.52
C ALA A 146 -1.24 -12.09 13.31
N GLY A 147 -1.68 -12.28 12.07
CA GLY A 147 -3.04 -12.73 11.75
C GLY A 147 -4.10 -11.63 11.74
N ALA A 148 -3.72 -10.37 11.98
CA ALA A 148 -4.66 -9.26 11.96
C ALA A 148 -5.09 -8.91 10.52
N PRO A 149 -6.38 -8.89 10.19
CA PRO A 149 -6.85 -8.44 8.88
C PRO A 149 -6.39 -7.02 8.58
N ARG A 150 -5.95 -6.79 7.34
CA ARG A 150 -5.58 -5.47 6.80
C ARG A 150 -6.65 -4.93 5.86
N THR A 151 -7.28 -5.82 5.09
CA THR A 151 -8.34 -5.52 4.14
C THR A 151 -9.09 -6.80 3.79
N MET A 152 -10.36 -6.66 3.41
CA MET A 152 -11.19 -7.70 2.80
C MET A 152 -12.19 -7.03 1.85
N PHE A 153 -12.26 -7.47 0.60
CA PHE A 153 -13.19 -6.94 -0.40
C PHE A 153 -13.43 -7.92 -1.55
N LYS A 154 -14.40 -7.63 -2.44
CA LYS A 154 -14.61 -8.37 -3.68
C LYS A 154 -14.03 -7.56 -4.86
N PRO A 155 -12.98 -8.02 -5.56
CA PRO A 155 -12.41 -7.27 -6.67
C PRO A 155 -13.33 -7.34 -7.90
N ASP A 156 -13.50 -6.21 -8.59
CA ASP A 156 -14.34 -6.13 -9.80
C ASP A 156 -13.78 -7.00 -10.94
N GLU A 157 -12.47 -7.09 -11.05
CA GLU A 157 -11.76 -7.85 -12.10
C GLU A 157 -11.59 -9.35 -11.75
N GLY A 158 -12.05 -9.77 -10.57
CA GLY A 158 -11.96 -11.17 -10.14
C GLY A 158 -10.54 -11.74 -10.17
N MET A 159 -10.37 -12.83 -10.92
CA MET A 159 -9.09 -13.56 -11.00
C MET A 159 -7.96 -12.70 -11.59
N ALA A 160 -8.27 -11.78 -12.50
CA ALA A 160 -7.26 -10.89 -13.08
C ALA A 160 -6.62 -9.99 -12.02
N TYR A 161 -7.39 -9.55 -11.01
CA TYR A 161 -6.85 -8.80 -9.87
C TYR A 161 -5.82 -9.64 -9.09
N TRP A 162 -6.08 -10.94 -8.90
CA TRP A 162 -5.14 -11.84 -8.23
C TRP A 162 -3.84 -12.02 -9.02
N ASP A 163 -3.93 -12.18 -10.34
CA ASP A 163 -2.76 -12.28 -11.21
C ASP A 163 -1.93 -11.00 -11.17
N GLU A 164 -2.58 -9.84 -11.14
CA GLU A 164 -1.89 -8.57 -10.96
C GLU A 164 -1.17 -8.49 -9.61
N GLN A 165 -1.78 -8.95 -8.51
CA GLN A 165 -1.11 -9.00 -7.21
C GLN A 165 0.14 -9.88 -7.25
N LYS A 166 0.08 -11.06 -7.89
CA LYS A 166 1.26 -11.93 -8.07
C LYS A 166 2.36 -11.22 -8.87
N ALA A 167 2.00 -10.60 -10.00
CA ALA A 167 2.97 -9.90 -10.85
C ALA A 167 3.64 -8.73 -10.11
N ARG A 168 2.86 -7.94 -9.37
CA ARG A 168 3.35 -6.83 -8.53
C ARG A 168 4.32 -7.33 -7.45
N GLU A 169 4.02 -8.44 -6.78
CA GLU A 169 4.93 -9.00 -5.77
C GLU A 169 6.20 -9.61 -6.40
N ALA A 170 6.11 -10.29 -7.55
CA ALA A 170 7.28 -10.79 -8.26
C ALA A 170 8.23 -9.66 -8.67
N LYS A 171 7.69 -8.55 -9.20
CA LYS A 171 8.47 -7.35 -9.53
C LYS A 171 9.15 -6.75 -8.30
N ARG A 172 8.45 -6.67 -7.17
CA ARG A 172 9.01 -6.19 -5.90
C ARG A 172 10.16 -7.06 -5.42
N GLN A 173 10.05 -8.38 -5.54
CA GLN A 173 11.11 -9.31 -5.17
C GLN A 173 12.34 -9.16 -6.08
N ALA A 174 12.15 -9.06 -7.41
CA ALA A 174 13.24 -8.83 -8.35
C ALA A 174 13.98 -7.51 -8.07
N SER A 175 13.24 -6.41 -7.85
CA SER A 175 13.84 -5.10 -7.56
C SER A 175 14.63 -5.00 -6.26
N ARG A 176 14.47 -5.97 -5.35
CA ARG A 176 15.28 -6.06 -4.12
C ARG A 176 16.57 -6.81 -4.37
N ARG A 177 16.51 -7.96 -5.07
CA ARG A 177 17.71 -8.74 -5.43
C ARG A 177 18.74 -7.87 -6.13
N ASN A 178 18.32 -7.11 -7.15
CA ASN A 178 19.23 -6.20 -7.85
C ASN A 178 19.87 -5.14 -6.93
N ARG A 179 19.17 -4.68 -5.89
CA ARG A 179 19.74 -3.71 -4.93
C ARG A 179 20.74 -4.34 -3.98
N ASP A 180 20.54 -5.62 -3.64
CA ASP A 180 21.46 -6.37 -2.80
C ASP A 180 22.72 -6.78 -3.58
N ASP A 181 22.62 -6.98 -4.91
CA ASP A 181 23.75 -7.26 -5.80
C ASP A 181 24.64 -6.02 -6.07
N ASP A 182 24.08 -4.81 -5.95
CA ASP A 182 24.77 -3.53 -6.16
C ASP A 182 25.41 -2.92 -4.88
N ALA A 183 25.23 -3.57 -3.72
CA ALA A 183 25.65 -3.08 -2.39
C ALA A 183 26.89 -3.81 -1.86
#